data_AF-A0A179G6C0-F1
#
_entry.id   AF-A0A179G6C0-F1
#
_cell.length_a   1.000
_cell.length_b   1.000
_cell.length_c   1.000
_cell.angle_alpha   90.00
_cell.angle_beta   90.00
_cell.angle_gamma   90.00
#
_symmetry.space_group_name_H-M   'P 1'
#
loop_
_entity.id
_entity.type
_entity.pdbx_description
1 polymer ?
#
loop_
_entity_poly.entity_id
_entity_poly.type
_entity_poly.pdbx_seq_one_letter_code
_entity_poly.pdbx_strand_id
1 'polypeptide(L)'
;MAYAPEACMDEKHPELWQLRLLPIFRWRDTMQSSFYRPYEAFCAHDEPLIGYETEYFWKKQPKWNPTLLRDPREDGCTNAEQLAVLASLAEALIESFNWRLSWGLRRDRPPVEDENRGRFDEFSVPAWTEDVPRLEERLLLHKHRDPNDSRSDPDFQKRNVQAITGSLTTV
;
A
#
# COMPACT_ATOMS: atom_id res chain seq x y z
N MET A 1 -10.29 -32.82 -8.54
CA MET A 1 -9.08 -32.26 -7.89
C MET A 1 -9.53 -31.00 -7.19
N ALA A 2 -9.78 -31.07 -5.89
CA ALA A 2 -10.36 -29.97 -5.12
C ALA A 2 -9.30 -28.89 -4.92
N TYR A 3 -9.62 -27.65 -5.30
CA TYR A 3 -8.81 -26.47 -4.97
C TYR A 3 -8.88 -26.27 -3.45
N ALA A 4 -7.79 -26.62 -2.77
CA ALA A 4 -7.62 -26.30 -1.35
C ALA A 4 -7.17 -24.83 -1.27
N PRO A 5 -7.96 -23.91 -0.68
CA PRO A 5 -7.62 -22.50 -0.59
C PRO A 5 -6.47 -22.20 0.40
N GLU A 6 -5.82 -23.24 0.94
CA GLU A 6 -4.81 -23.13 1.99
C GLU A 6 -3.39 -22.92 1.46
N ALA A 7 -3.19 -22.90 0.14
CA ALA A 7 -1.89 -22.84 -0.51
C ALA A 7 -1.29 -21.41 -0.66
N CYS A 8 -1.73 -20.45 0.15
CA CYS A 8 -1.17 -19.10 0.14
C CYS A 8 -0.85 -18.63 1.57
N MET A 9 -0.25 -19.52 2.36
CA MET A 9 0.41 -19.11 3.59
C MET A 9 1.72 -18.45 3.21
N ASP A 10 1.90 -17.20 3.63
CA ASP A 10 3.20 -16.55 3.58
C ASP A 10 4.16 -17.33 4.50
N GLU A 11 5.09 -18.08 3.92
CA GLU A 11 6.06 -18.87 4.69
C GLU A 11 6.97 -17.97 5.54
N LYS A 12 7.12 -16.68 5.18
CA LYS A 12 7.98 -15.74 5.88
C LYS A 12 7.29 -15.03 7.04
N HIS A 13 5.97 -14.83 6.95
CA HIS A 13 5.19 -14.07 7.94
C HIS A 13 3.89 -14.79 8.36
N PRO A 14 3.93 -16.07 8.77
CA PRO A 14 2.73 -16.82 9.13
C PRO A 14 2.01 -16.20 10.34
N GLU A 15 2.75 -15.64 11.30
CA GLU A 15 2.19 -15.04 12.50
C GLU A 15 1.37 -13.78 12.21
N LEU A 16 1.84 -12.91 11.31
CA LEU A 16 1.14 -11.66 11.00
C LEU A 16 -0.19 -11.95 10.29
N TRP A 17 -0.19 -12.93 9.39
CA TRP A 17 -1.43 -13.40 8.76
C TRP A 17 -2.41 -13.98 9.78
N GLN A 18 -1.93 -14.82 10.71
CA GLN A 18 -2.75 -15.39 11.79
C GLN A 18 -3.32 -14.30 12.70
N LEU A 19 -2.54 -13.28 13.05
CA LEU A 19 -3.01 -12.14 13.86
C LEU A 19 -4.17 -11.41 13.18
N ARG A 20 -4.11 -11.20 11.86
CA ARG A 20 -5.19 -10.57 11.09
C ARG A 20 -6.49 -11.39 11.08
N LEU A 21 -6.45 -12.70 11.38
CA LEU A 21 -7.65 -13.51 11.55
C LEU A 21 -8.32 -13.32 12.92
N LEU A 22 -7.58 -12.84 13.92
CA LEU A 22 -8.10 -12.65 15.27
C LEU A 22 -8.96 -11.38 15.35
N PRO A 23 -10.24 -11.46 15.78
CA PRO A 23 -11.11 -10.29 15.88
C PRO A 23 -10.57 -9.19 16.81
N ILE A 24 -9.92 -9.58 17.92
CA ILE A 24 -9.37 -8.63 18.88
C ILE A 24 -8.19 -7.83 18.30
N PHE A 25 -7.37 -8.47 17.46
CA PHE A 25 -6.30 -7.78 16.76
C PHE A 25 -6.88 -6.75 15.81
N ARG A 26 -7.79 -7.17 14.91
CA ARG A 26 -8.46 -6.29 13.95
C ARG A 26 -9.19 -5.11 14.60
N TRP A 27 -9.74 -5.31 15.80
CA TRP A 27 -10.45 -4.28 16.55
C TRP A 27 -9.50 -3.22 17.16
N ARG A 28 -8.29 -3.63 17.56
CA ARG A 28 -7.28 -2.71 18.13
C ARG A 28 -6.36 -2.10 17.08
N ASP A 29 -6.26 -2.73 15.93
CA ASP A 29 -5.41 -2.29 14.85
C ASP A 29 -5.89 -0.95 14.28
N THR A 30 -4.94 -0.17 13.78
CA THR A 30 -5.21 1.17 13.26
C THR A 30 -4.76 1.28 11.82
N MET A 31 -5.41 2.18 11.08
CA MET A 31 -5.03 2.51 9.71
C MET A 31 -3.56 2.92 9.60
N GLN A 32 -3.05 3.68 10.58
CA GLN A 32 -1.65 4.12 10.60
C GLN A 32 -0.69 2.94 10.83
N SER A 33 -0.97 2.09 11.81
CA SER A 33 -0.16 0.88 12.06
C SER A 33 -0.17 -0.06 10.86
N SER A 34 -1.33 -0.21 10.22
CA SER A 34 -1.48 -0.95 8.97
C SER A 34 -0.68 -0.34 7.84
N PHE A 35 -0.59 0.97 7.73
CA PHE A 35 0.19 1.66 6.70
C PHE A 35 1.71 1.56 6.89
N TYR A 36 2.21 1.37 8.11
CA TYR A 36 3.63 1.14 8.34
C TYR A 36 4.11 -0.28 8.00
N ARG A 37 3.22 -1.27 8.04
CA ARG A 37 3.54 -2.66 7.66
C ARG A 37 3.91 -2.83 6.16
N PRO A 38 3.18 -2.26 5.18
CA PRO A 38 3.60 -2.33 3.79
C PRO A 38 4.82 -1.46 3.55
N TYR A 39 5.09 -0.41 4.34
CA TYR A 39 6.38 0.31 4.26
C TYR A 39 7.56 -0.58 4.64
N GLU A 40 7.46 -1.32 5.75
CA GLU A 40 8.48 -2.28 6.16
C GLU A 40 8.67 -3.37 5.11
N ALA A 41 7.57 -3.94 4.61
CA ALA A 41 7.57 -4.93 3.54
C ALA A 41 8.17 -4.36 2.24
N PHE A 42 7.85 -3.10 1.92
CA PHE A 42 8.40 -2.39 0.76
C PHE A 42 9.91 -2.29 0.89
N CYS A 43 10.43 -1.75 1.99
CA CYS A 43 11.88 -1.67 2.23
C CYS A 43 12.58 -3.05 2.20
N ALA A 44 11.91 -4.11 2.66
CA ALA A 44 12.43 -5.48 2.63
C ALA A 44 12.28 -6.17 1.25
N HIS A 45 11.65 -5.53 0.27
CA HIS A 45 11.26 -6.11 -1.01
C HIS A 45 10.40 -7.38 -0.86
N ASP A 46 9.51 -7.40 0.13
CA ASP A 46 8.57 -8.49 0.38
C ASP A 46 7.23 -8.25 -0.34
N GLU A 47 7.20 -8.59 -1.63
CA GLU A 47 6.02 -8.40 -2.49
C GLU A 47 4.74 -9.09 -2.00
N PRO A 48 4.78 -10.36 -1.53
CA PRO A 48 3.60 -11.01 -0.96
C PRO A 48 3.01 -10.24 0.21
N LEU A 49 3.85 -9.80 1.15
CA LEU A 49 3.38 -9.09 2.34
C LEU A 49 2.75 -7.74 2.00
N ILE A 50 3.30 -7.02 1.01
CA ILE A 50 2.70 -5.78 0.47
C ILE A 50 1.28 -6.06 -0.03
N GLY A 51 1.10 -7.12 -0.83
CA GLY A 51 -0.20 -7.51 -1.36
C GLY A 51 -1.20 -7.87 -0.26
N TYR A 52 -0.80 -8.69 0.71
CA TYR A 52 -1.68 -9.10 1.81
C TYR A 52 -2.11 -7.94 2.70
N GLU A 53 -1.21 -7.01 3.00
CA GLU A 53 -1.53 -5.85 3.84
C GLU A 53 -2.41 -4.84 3.07
N THR A 54 -2.19 -4.69 1.76
CA THR A 54 -3.05 -3.88 0.89
C THR A 54 -4.48 -4.46 0.84
N GLU A 55 -4.62 -5.77 0.69
CA GLU A 55 -5.93 -6.43 0.71
C GLU A 55 -6.60 -6.40 2.09
N TYR A 56 -5.82 -6.52 3.17
CA TYR A 56 -6.30 -6.35 4.53
C TYR A 56 -6.90 -4.94 4.74
N PHE A 57 -6.17 -3.90 4.32
CA PHE A 57 -6.63 -2.51 4.36
C PHE A 57 -7.88 -2.31 3.50
N TRP A 58 -7.89 -2.85 2.27
CA TRP A 58 -8.96 -2.68 1.30
C TRP A 58 -10.26 -3.38 1.72
N LYS A 59 -10.22 -4.69 2.01
CA LYS A 59 -11.40 -5.55 2.24
C LYS A 59 -11.74 -5.77 3.71
N LYS A 60 -10.74 -5.95 4.58
CA LYS A 60 -11.01 -6.33 5.98
C LYS A 60 -11.31 -5.12 6.85
N GLN A 61 -10.92 -3.93 6.41
CA GLN A 61 -11.11 -2.67 7.12
C GLN A 61 -11.75 -1.59 6.23
N PRO A 62 -12.96 -1.83 5.67
CA PRO A 62 -13.58 -0.92 4.70
C PRO A 62 -13.92 0.47 5.27
N LYS A 63 -13.95 0.61 6.60
CA LYS A 63 -14.23 1.88 7.29
C LYS A 63 -13.05 2.85 7.31
N TRP A 64 -11.84 2.38 7.03
CA TRP A 64 -10.63 3.21 7.05
C TRP A 64 -10.56 4.09 5.81
N ASN A 65 -10.39 5.39 6.00
CA ASN A 65 -10.23 6.35 4.91
C ASN A 65 -8.74 6.69 4.72
N PRO A 66 -8.08 6.20 3.65
CA PRO A 66 -6.65 6.42 3.41
C PRO A 66 -6.27 7.89 3.26
N THR A 67 -7.20 8.77 2.85
CA THR A 67 -6.97 10.22 2.80
C THR A 67 -6.66 10.82 4.17
N LEU A 68 -7.12 10.18 5.26
CA LEU A 68 -6.90 10.61 6.64
C LEU A 68 -5.64 9.99 7.27
N LEU A 69 -4.73 9.42 6.47
CA LEU A 69 -3.42 8.98 6.97
C LEU A 69 -2.71 10.17 7.60
N ARG A 70 -2.25 9.99 8.84
CA ARG A 70 -1.55 11.03 9.59
C ARG A 70 -0.13 11.15 9.09
N ASP A 71 0.41 12.35 9.21
CA ASP A 71 1.78 12.64 8.87
C ASP A 71 2.74 11.86 9.78
N PRO A 72 3.64 11.02 9.24
CA PRO A 72 4.62 10.28 10.03
C PRO A 72 5.54 11.16 10.89
N ARG A 73 5.69 12.45 10.54
CA ARG A 73 6.44 13.42 11.36
C ARG A 73 5.80 13.62 12.73
N GLU A 74 4.48 13.51 12.85
CA GLU A 74 3.75 13.57 14.13
C GLU A 74 4.06 12.36 15.01
N ASP A 75 4.36 11.21 14.41
CA ASP A 75 4.78 9.98 15.09
C ASP A 75 6.29 9.97 15.39
N GLY A 76 7.02 11.06 15.08
CA GLY A 76 8.45 11.23 15.37
C GLY A 76 9.39 10.85 14.23
N CYS A 77 8.90 10.65 13.01
CA CYS A 77 9.75 10.40 11.85
C CYS A 77 10.57 11.66 11.48
N THR A 78 11.90 11.58 11.61
CA THR A 78 12.84 12.66 11.27
C THR A 78 13.71 12.36 10.06
N ASN A 79 13.72 11.11 9.58
CA ASN A 79 14.53 10.69 8.45
C ASN A 79 13.84 11.07 7.12
N ALA A 80 14.52 11.90 6.32
CA ALA A 80 14.01 12.38 5.03
C ALA A 80 13.77 11.25 4.02
N GLU A 81 14.64 10.23 3.97
CA GLU A 81 14.49 9.08 3.08
C GLU A 81 13.24 8.27 3.44
N GLN A 82 13.09 7.97 4.73
CA GLN A 82 11.91 7.26 5.23
C GLN A 82 10.62 8.03 4.90
N LEU A 83 10.61 9.35 5.14
CA LEU A 83 9.46 10.20 4.85
C LEU A 83 9.15 10.24 3.34
N ALA A 84 10.16 10.31 2.48
CA ALA A 84 10.00 10.28 1.02
C ALA A 84 9.38 8.96 0.55
N VAL A 85 9.82 7.83 1.10
CA VAL A 85 9.26 6.50 0.78
C VAL A 85 7.83 6.38 1.28
N LEU A 86 7.55 6.78 2.53
CA LEU A 86 6.20 6.77 3.09
C LEU A 86 5.24 7.64 2.27
N ALA A 87 5.65 8.85 1.89
CA ALA A 87 4.81 9.73 1.08
C ALA A 87 4.49 9.13 -0.29
N SER A 88 5.50 8.55 -0.94
CA SER A 88 5.33 7.89 -2.25
C SER A 88 4.45 6.65 -2.15
N LEU A 89 4.60 5.87 -1.08
CA LEU A 89 3.79 4.69 -0.82
C LEU A 89 2.33 5.03 -0.51
N ALA A 90 2.08 6.12 0.24
CA ALA A 90 0.71 6.57 0.54
C ALA A 90 -0.06 6.94 -0.73
N GLU A 91 0.60 7.63 -1.66
CA GLU A 91 0.02 8.02 -2.94
C GLU A 91 -0.21 6.83 -3.85
N ALA A 92 0.78 5.95 -3.99
CA ALA A 92 0.65 4.72 -4.77
C ALA A 92 -0.44 3.79 -4.22
N LEU A 93 -0.62 3.73 -2.89
CA LEU A 93 -1.70 2.99 -2.25
C LEU A 93 -3.08 3.56 -2.65
N ILE A 94 -3.21 4.88 -2.69
CA ILE A 94 -4.45 5.56 -3.08
C ILE A 94 -4.74 5.40 -4.57
N GLU A 95 -3.72 5.55 -5.43
CA GLU A 95 -3.84 5.26 -6.86
C GLU A 95 -4.33 3.83 -7.08
N SER A 96 -3.75 2.88 -6.35
CA SER A 96 -4.13 1.47 -6.39
C SER A 96 -5.57 1.22 -5.95
N PHE A 97 -6.08 1.98 -4.98
CA PHE A 97 -7.49 1.92 -4.56
C PHE A 97 -8.44 2.58 -5.55
N ASN A 98 -8.09 3.76 -6.08
CA ASN A 98 -8.88 4.43 -7.11
C ASN A 98 -8.92 3.60 -8.39
N TRP A 99 -7.83 2.92 -8.75
CA TRP A 99 -7.79 1.93 -9.81
C TRP A 99 -8.78 0.79 -9.54
N ARG A 100 -8.76 0.18 -8.34
CA ARG A 100 -9.77 -0.84 -7.99
C ARG A 100 -11.20 -0.32 -8.12
N LEU A 101 -11.47 0.91 -7.68
CA LEU A 101 -12.80 1.54 -7.81
C LEU A 101 -13.21 1.73 -9.28
N SER A 102 -12.27 2.13 -10.14
CA SER A 102 -12.49 2.31 -11.58
C SER A 102 -12.78 0.98 -12.30
N TRP A 103 -12.28 -0.14 -11.77
CA TRP A 103 -12.66 -1.50 -12.19
C TRP A 103 -14.01 -1.97 -11.63
N GLY A 104 -14.72 -1.12 -10.89
CA GLY A 104 -16.01 -1.48 -10.30
C GLY A 104 -15.88 -2.27 -9.00
N LEU A 105 -14.67 -2.52 -8.50
CA LEU A 105 -14.49 -3.16 -7.20
C LEU A 105 -14.96 -2.21 -6.10
N ARG A 106 -15.49 -2.78 -5.03
CA ARG A 106 -15.95 -2.05 -3.85
C ARG A 106 -15.39 -2.70 -2.59
N ARG A 107 -15.27 -1.91 -1.52
CA ARG A 107 -14.66 -2.34 -0.24
C ARG A 107 -15.65 -3.06 0.66
N ASP A 108 -16.89 -2.58 0.68
CA ASP A 108 -17.96 -2.97 1.60
C ASP A 108 -19.15 -3.68 0.92
N ARG A 109 -19.12 -3.78 -0.41
CA ARG A 109 -20.21 -4.37 -1.22
C ARG A 109 -19.68 -5.14 -2.42
N PRO A 110 -20.52 -5.95 -3.10
CA PRO A 110 -20.14 -6.63 -4.32
C PRO A 110 -19.65 -5.67 -5.43
N PRO A 111 -18.83 -6.16 -6.37
CA PRO A 111 -18.41 -5.38 -7.54
C PRO A 111 -19.60 -4.90 -8.38
N VAL A 112 -19.41 -3.75 -9.05
CA VAL A 112 -20.36 -3.18 -10.02
C VAL A 112 -19.87 -3.53 -11.43
N GLU A 113 -20.69 -4.29 -12.18
CA GLU A 113 -20.30 -4.83 -13.50
C GLU A 113 -20.70 -3.93 -14.69
N ASP A 114 -21.58 -2.94 -14.46
CA ASP A 114 -22.34 -2.26 -15.52
C ASP A 114 -22.01 -0.75 -15.66
N GLU A 115 -22.81 0.01 -16.42
CA GLU A 115 -22.70 1.46 -16.71
C GLU A 115 -22.40 2.37 -15.49
N ASN A 116 -22.71 1.92 -14.27
CA ASN A 116 -22.43 2.62 -13.02
C ASN A 116 -21.00 2.45 -12.49
N ARG A 117 -20.14 1.69 -13.17
CA ARG A 117 -18.73 1.45 -12.78
C ARG A 117 -17.98 2.77 -12.50
N GLY A 118 -18.21 3.79 -13.33
CA GLY A 118 -17.57 5.11 -13.24
C GLY A 118 -18.14 6.04 -12.16
N ARG A 119 -19.19 5.64 -11.42
CA ARG A 119 -19.72 6.43 -10.29
C ARG A 119 -19.09 5.93 -8.98
N PHE A 120 -18.01 6.60 -8.56
CA PHE A 120 -17.37 6.36 -7.28
C PHE A 120 -16.74 7.65 -6.75
N ASP A 121 -16.68 7.77 -5.43
CA ASP A 121 -15.93 8.84 -4.77
C ASP A 121 -14.46 8.41 -4.72
N GLU A 122 -13.61 9.14 -5.44
CA GLU A 122 -12.17 8.93 -5.42
C GLU A 122 -11.59 9.32 -4.06
N PHE A 123 -10.59 8.56 -3.62
CA PHE A 123 -9.76 8.97 -2.50
C PHE A 123 -8.78 10.03 -3.00
N SER A 124 -8.71 11.16 -2.30
CA SER A 124 -7.63 12.13 -2.50
C SER A 124 -6.39 11.70 -1.72
N VAL A 125 -5.21 12.10 -2.20
CA VAL A 125 -3.94 11.89 -1.50
C VAL A 125 -3.95 12.61 -0.14
N PRO A 126 -3.22 12.11 0.88
CA PRO A 126 -3.15 12.78 2.17
C PRO A 126 -2.34 14.08 2.01
N ALA A 127 -2.84 15.19 2.54
CA ALA A 127 -2.24 16.51 2.31
C ALA A 127 -0.75 16.58 2.66
N TRP A 128 -0.31 15.86 3.70
CA TRP A 128 1.09 15.86 4.13
C TRP A 128 2.06 15.31 3.08
N THR A 129 1.60 14.49 2.11
CA THR A 129 2.50 13.91 1.10
C THR A 129 2.99 14.96 0.11
N GLU A 130 2.21 16.00 -0.14
CA GLU A 130 2.57 17.13 -1.02
C GLU A 130 3.72 17.96 -0.43
N ASP A 131 3.79 18.06 0.90
CA ASP A 131 4.81 18.83 1.62
C ASP A 131 6.17 18.13 1.69
N VAL A 132 6.28 16.87 1.23
CA VAL A 132 7.51 16.09 1.33
C VAL A 132 8.45 16.44 0.18
N PRO A 133 9.63 17.02 0.46
CA PRO A 133 10.54 17.46 -0.58
C PRO A 133 11.18 16.27 -1.33
N ARG A 134 11.65 16.55 -2.53
CA ARG A 134 12.48 15.64 -3.33
C ARG A 134 13.85 15.47 -2.66
N LEU A 135 14.36 14.23 -2.60
CA LEU A 135 15.67 13.93 -2.04
C LEU A 135 16.81 14.48 -2.94
N GLU A 136 17.89 14.94 -2.30
CA GLU A 136 19.09 15.43 -2.99
C GLU A 136 19.76 14.31 -3.80
N GLU A 137 19.97 13.17 -3.15
CA GLU A 137 20.53 11.97 -3.77
C GLU A 137 19.43 10.98 -4.17
N ARG A 138 19.71 10.18 -5.21
CA ARG A 138 18.76 9.19 -5.70
C ARG A 138 18.74 8.00 -4.74
N LEU A 139 17.60 7.76 -4.11
CA LEU A 139 17.41 6.62 -3.23
C LEU A 139 17.04 5.37 -4.05
N LEU A 140 17.88 4.34 -3.96
CA LEU A 140 17.64 3.04 -4.59
C LEU A 140 17.18 2.05 -3.52
N LEU A 141 15.88 1.78 -3.44
CA LEU A 141 15.35 0.85 -2.43
C LEU A 141 15.65 -0.61 -2.77
N HIS A 142 15.57 -0.98 -4.04
CA HIS A 142 15.81 -2.35 -4.50
C HIS A 142 16.86 -2.35 -5.59
N LYS A 143 17.76 -3.33 -5.55
CA LYS A 143 18.65 -3.59 -6.67
C LYS A 143 17.81 -4.22 -7.77
N HIS A 144 17.60 -3.50 -8.87
CA HIS A 144 17.02 -4.10 -10.06
C HIS A 144 17.91 -5.26 -10.51
N ARG A 145 17.28 -6.35 -10.93
CA ARG A 145 17.98 -7.52 -11.47
C ARG A 145 18.75 -7.17 -12.75
N ASP A 146 18.24 -6.21 -13.50
CA ASP A 146 18.93 -5.58 -14.64
C ASP A 146 19.53 -4.24 -14.19
N PRO A 147 20.86 -4.06 -14.26
CA PRO A 147 21.51 -2.80 -13.91
C PRO A 147 21.13 -1.62 -14.81
N ASN A 148 20.50 -1.86 -15.98
CA ASN A 148 19.99 -0.81 -16.87
C ASN A 148 18.51 -0.49 -16.63
N ASP A 149 17.83 -1.23 -15.75
CA ASP A 149 16.44 -0.96 -15.43
C ASP A 149 16.34 0.30 -14.56
N SER A 150 15.84 1.36 -15.18
CA SER A 150 15.63 2.67 -14.58
C SER A 150 14.15 2.96 -14.33
N ARG A 151 13.28 1.95 -14.51
CA ARG A 151 11.85 2.09 -14.26
C ARG A 151 11.60 2.39 -12.79
N SER A 152 10.69 3.32 -12.58
CA SER A 152 10.19 3.68 -11.27
C SER A 152 8.80 4.24 -11.44
N ASP A 153 7.93 4.02 -10.48
CA ASP A 153 6.59 4.58 -10.56
C ASP A 153 6.60 6.11 -10.36
N PRO A 154 5.66 6.84 -10.98
CA PRO A 154 5.66 8.31 -10.97
C PRO A 154 5.71 8.92 -9.56
N ASP A 155 5.01 8.28 -8.60
CA ASP A 155 4.95 8.73 -7.21
C ASP A 155 6.30 8.65 -6.48
N PHE A 156 7.17 7.74 -6.90
CA PHE A 156 8.52 7.58 -6.35
C PHE A 156 9.51 8.48 -7.10
N GLN A 157 9.37 8.59 -8.42
CA GLN A 157 10.24 9.42 -9.26
C GLN A 157 10.24 10.89 -8.83
N LYS A 158 9.07 11.45 -8.49
CA LYS A 158 8.94 12.85 -8.07
C LYS A 158 9.75 13.16 -6.79
N ARG A 159 10.03 12.15 -5.96
CA ARG A 159 10.86 12.27 -4.75
C ARG A 159 12.30 11.79 -4.90
N ASN A 160 12.74 11.51 -6.14
CA ASN A 160 14.07 10.96 -6.43
C ASN A 160 14.28 9.55 -5.84
N VAL A 161 13.20 8.80 -5.65
CA VAL A 161 13.24 7.40 -5.21
C VAL A 161 13.03 6.51 -6.43
N GLN A 162 13.82 5.44 -6.54
CA GLN A 162 13.61 4.40 -7.54
C GLN A 162 12.97 3.18 -6.89
N ALA A 163 11.70 2.94 -7.21
CA ALA A 163 10.96 1.77 -6.76
C ALA A 163 9.77 1.45 -7.69
N ILE A 164 9.30 0.20 -7.62
CA ILE A 164 8.16 -0.31 -8.40
C ILE A 164 7.09 -0.80 -7.41
N THR A 165 5.81 -0.46 -7.66
CA THR A 165 4.65 -0.74 -6.81
C THR A 165 3.67 -1.72 -7.41
N GLY A 166 4.10 -2.57 -8.35
CA GLY A 166 3.25 -3.58 -8.99
C GLY A 166 2.47 -4.43 -7.97
N SER A 167 3.11 -4.77 -6.85
CA SER A 167 2.54 -5.57 -5.76
C SER A 167 1.36 -4.92 -5.02
N LEU A 168 1.19 -3.58 -5.11
CA LEU A 168 0.03 -2.89 -4.55
C LEU A 168 -1.23 -3.15 -5.38
N THR A 169 -1.11 -3.45 -6.66
CA THR A 169 -2.25 -3.59 -7.60
C THR A 169 -2.72 -5.02 -7.80
N THR A 170 -2.04 -5.99 -7.17
CA THR A 170 -2.44 -7.40 -7.21
C THR A 170 -3.84 -7.56 -6.61
N VAL A 171 -4.72 -8.23 -7.36
CA VAL A 171 -6.11 -8.55 -7.02
C VAL A 171 -6.33 -10.04 -6.95
#